data_AF-A0A934CL38-F1
#
_entry.id   AF-A0A934CL38-F1
#
_cell.length_a   1.000
_cell.length_b   1.000
_cell.length_c   1.000
_cell.angle_alpha   90.00
_cell.angle_beta   90.00
_cell.angle_gamma   90.00
#
_symmetry.space_group_name_H-M   'P 1'
#
loop_
_entity.id
_entity.type
_entity.pdbx_description
1 polymer ?
#
loop_
_entity_poly.entity_id
_entity_poly.type
_entity_poly.pdbx_seq_one_letter_code
_entity_poly.pdbx_strand_id
1 'polypeptide(L)'
;PKHVLRVIRELLCSQPTGKGTNISVALEYLNKITHRRTISFVVSDFIANDYAHAVRIANKRHDMIAITIVDPREQELPNVGFIELRDAESDEILLLDTADSLARREFGALNNRRRQEQSRLFRSMGVDEILINTNRHHVEPIVRFFRIREKRY
;
A
#
# COMPACT_ATOMS: atom_id res chain seq x y z
N PRO A 1 26.06 -8.65 3.70
CA PRO A 1 25.47 -8.46 5.05
C PRO A 1 25.50 -7.00 5.57
N LYS A 2 26.66 -6.30 5.55
CA LYS A 2 26.78 -4.91 6.06
C LYS A 2 25.86 -3.90 5.36
N HIS A 3 25.59 -4.05 4.05
CA HIS A 3 24.70 -3.15 3.32
C HIS A 3 23.21 -3.34 3.65
N VAL A 4 22.74 -4.58 3.82
CA VAL A 4 21.31 -4.86 4.11
C VAL A 4 20.92 -4.33 5.50
N LEU A 5 21.73 -4.59 6.52
CA LEU A 5 21.48 -4.06 7.87
C LEU A 5 21.58 -2.54 7.93
N ARG A 6 22.42 -1.93 7.10
CA ARG A 6 22.48 -0.47 6.98
C ARG A 6 21.18 0.09 6.38
N VAL A 7 20.67 -0.52 5.31
CA VAL A 7 19.37 -0.11 4.71
C VAL A 7 18.23 -0.28 5.70
N ILE A 8 18.16 -1.42 6.42
CA ILE A 8 17.15 -1.65 7.46
C ILE A 8 17.26 -0.58 8.55
N ARG A 9 18.48 -0.27 9.00
CA ARG A 9 18.69 0.78 10.01
C ARG A 9 18.27 2.15 9.51
N GLU A 10 18.64 2.53 8.29
CA GLU A 10 18.23 3.80 7.69
C GLU A 10 16.69 3.90 7.57
N LEU A 11 16.01 2.79 7.21
CA LEU A 11 14.54 2.73 7.18
C LEU A 11 13.91 2.85 8.58
N LEU A 12 14.42 2.13 9.57
CA LEU A 12 13.86 2.12 10.94
C LEU A 12 14.19 3.39 11.74
N CYS A 13 15.30 4.05 11.42
CA CYS A 13 15.72 5.29 12.09
C CYS A 13 15.28 6.54 11.32
N SER A 14 14.70 6.40 10.13
CA SER A 14 14.12 7.53 9.39
C SER A 14 12.93 8.08 10.15
N GLN A 15 13.00 9.36 10.51
CA GLN A 15 11.89 10.11 11.08
C GLN A 15 11.22 10.90 9.95
N PRO A 16 9.93 10.66 9.65
CA PRO A 16 9.23 11.46 8.65
C PRO A 16 9.21 12.93 9.09
N THR A 17 9.66 13.82 8.22
CA THR A 17 9.72 15.27 8.49
C THR A 17 8.40 16.00 8.20
N GLY A 18 7.42 15.33 7.59
CA GLY A 18 6.10 15.85 7.25
C GLY A 18 4.98 14.87 7.59
N LYS A 19 3.74 15.37 7.54
CA LYS A 19 2.51 14.58 7.69
C LYS A 19 1.89 14.35 6.30
N GLY A 20 1.31 13.17 6.10
CA GLY A 20 0.58 12.82 4.88
C GLY A 20 1.37 11.98 3.87
N THR A 21 0.63 11.34 2.96
CA THR A 21 1.16 10.41 1.96
C THR A 21 1.01 10.96 0.55
N ASN A 22 2.13 11.17 -0.15
CA ASN A 22 2.12 11.55 -1.57
C ASN A 22 2.98 10.59 -2.40
N ILE A 23 2.32 9.57 -2.95
CA ILE A 23 2.96 8.54 -3.78
C ILE A 23 3.47 9.15 -5.09
N SER A 24 2.77 10.13 -5.67
CA SER A 24 3.17 10.76 -6.94
C SER A 24 4.54 11.40 -6.85
N VAL A 25 4.79 12.20 -5.81
CA VAL A 25 6.08 12.88 -5.61
C VAL A 25 7.22 11.86 -5.43
N ALA A 26 6.98 10.78 -4.69
CA ALA A 26 7.97 9.72 -4.51
C ALA A 26 8.34 9.04 -5.84
N LEU A 27 7.34 8.78 -6.70
CA LEU A 27 7.55 8.16 -8.01
C LEU A 27 8.19 9.12 -9.02
N GLU A 28 7.84 10.40 -9.00
CA GLU A 28 8.49 11.43 -9.80
C GLU A 28 9.97 11.57 -9.42
N TYR A 29 10.27 11.55 -8.12
CA TYR A 29 11.63 11.56 -7.62
C TYR A 29 12.42 10.32 -8.08
N LEU A 30 11.83 9.12 -7.95
CA LEU A 30 12.42 7.86 -8.45
C LEU A 30 12.79 7.98 -9.94
N ASN A 31 11.86 8.47 -10.75
CA ASN A 31 12.04 8.67 -12.20
C ASN A 31 13.12 9.71 -12.54
N LYS A 32 13.35 10.69 -11.67
CA LYS A 32 14.37 11.73 -11.86
C LYS A 32 15.77 11.22 -11.55
N ILE A 33 15.94 10.47 -10.46
CA ILE A 33 17.26 10.00 -10.00
C ILE A 33 17.69 8.70 -10.71
N THR A 34 16.73 7.88 -11.17
CA THR A 34 17.02 6.56 -11.74
C THR A 34 16.92 6.61 -13.26
N HIS A 35 18.07 6.70 -13.93
CA HIS A 35 18.12 6.77 -15.40
C HIS A 35 18.07 5.38 -16.08
N ARG A 36 18.50 4.33 -15.39
CA ARG A 36 18.47 2.95 -15.92
C ARG A 36 17.13 2.29 -15.58
N ARG A 37 16.64 1.41 -16.47
CA ARG A 37 15.47 0.58 -16.17
C ARG A 37 15.79 -0.34 -14.99
N THR A 38 14.92 -0.37 -13.99
CA THR A 38 15.07 -1.15 -12.75
C THR A 38 13.76 -1.83 -12.39
N ILE A 39 13.84 -2.87 -11.56
CA ILE A 39 12.66 -3.38 -10.85
C ILE A 39 12.46 -2.49 -9.62
N SER A 40 11.25 -1.96 -9.44
CA SER A 40 10.94 -0.99 -8.38
C SER A 40 9.74 -1.46 -7.58
N PHE A 41 9.90 -1.57 -6.27
CA PHE A 41 8.84 -2.00 -5.36
C PHE A 41 8.25 -0.79 -4.64
N VAL A 42 6.94 -0.65 -4.68
CA VAL A 42 6.21 0.36 -3.90
C VAL A 42 5.44 -0.35 -2.81
N VAL A 43 5.78 -0.07 -1.55
CA VAL A 43 5.14 -0.70 -0.39
C VAL A 43 4.26 0.34 0.28
N SER A 44 2.94 0.12 0.26
CA SER A 44 1.95 1.05 0.80
C SER A 44 0.59 0.34 0.96
N ASP A 45 -0.29 0.87 1.78
CA ASP A 45 -1.73 0.58 1.75
C ASP A 45 -2.44 1.25 0.55
N PHE A 46 -1.74 2.15 -0.14
CA PHE A 46 -2.19 2.95 -1.28
C PHE A 46 -3.46 3.77 -0.98
N ILE A 47 -3.61 4.18 0.27
CA ILE A 47 -4.62 5.13 0.72
C ILE A 47 -4.05 6.54 0.50
N ALA A 48 -4.04 6.97 -0.76
CA ALA A 48 -3.58 8.29 -1.16
C ALA A 48 -4.36 8.77 -2.39
N ASN A 49 -4.42 10.08 -2.60
CA ASN A 49 -5.08 10.63 -3.78
C ASN A 49 -4.12 10.73 -4.98
N ASP A 50 -4.68 10.67 -6.19
CA ASP A 50 -4.05 11.09 -7.45
C ASP A 50 -2.71 10.43 -7.85
N TYR A 51 -2.44 9.20 -7.42
CA TYR A 51 -1.21 8.48 -7.78
C TYR A 51 -1.26 7.71 -9.11
N ALA A 52 -2.45 7.52 -9.70
CA ALA A 52 -2.64 6.68 -10.87
C ALA A 52 -1.75 7.08 -12.07
N HIS A 53 -1.63 8.38 -12.33
CA HIS A 53 -0.83 8.88 -13.45
C HIS A 53 0.67 8.63 -13.22
N ALA A 54 1.17 8.93 -12.02
CA ALA A 54 2.56 8.72 -11.64
C ALA A 54 2.95 7.23 -11.69
N VAL A 55 2.09 6.35 -11.18
CA VAL A 55 2.25 4.89 -11.26
C VAL A 55 2.38 4.44 -12.72
N ARG A 56 1.52 4.95 -13.61
CA ARG A 56 1.58 4.61 -15.05
C ARG A 56 2.89 5.02 -15.70
N ILE A 57 3.39 6.21 -15.41
CA ILE A 57 4.67 6.69 -15.95
C ILE A 57 5.82 5.85 -15.39
N ALA A 58 5.82 5.63 -14.08
CA ALA A 58 6.87 4.86 -13.42
C ALA A 58 6.91 3.41 -13.92
N ASN A 59 5.76 2.74 -14.13
CA ASN A 59 5.72 1.38 -14.69
C ASN A 59 6.13 1.28 -16.17
N LYS A 60 6.03 2.38 -16.93
CA LYS A 60 6.57 2.42 -18.31
C LYS A 60 8.10 2.51 -18.31
N ARG A 61 8.68 3.25 -17.36
CA ARG A 61 10.13 3.47 -17.27
C ARG A 61 10.85 2.37 -16.50
N HIS A 62 10.20 1.85 -15.47
CA HIS A 62 10.68 0.84 -14.54
C HIS A 62 9.71 -0.33 -14.53
N ASP A 63 10.20 -1.50 -14.14
CA ASP A 63 9.36 -2.65 -13.88
C ASP A 63 8.79 -2.52 -12.46
N MET A 64 7.58 -1.96 -12.32
CA MET A 64 7.00 -1.62 -11.02
C MET A 64 6.16 -2.76 -10.47
N ILE A 65 6.37 -3.06 -9.18
CA ILE A 65 5.61 -4.02 -8.40
C ILE A 65 5.00 -3.30 -7.20
N ALA A 66 3.68 -3.30 -7.10
CA ALA A 66 2.95 -2.79 -5.95
C ALA A 66 2.88 -3.87 -4.87
N ILE A 67 3.33 -3.56 -3.66
CA ILE A 67 3.14 -4.37 -2.46
C ILE A 67 2.08 -3.68 -1.60
N THR A 68 0.86 -4.16 -1.70
CA THR A 68 -0.30 -3.62 -0.98
C THR A 68 -0.33 -4.21 0.41
N ILE A 69 -0.11 -3.38 1.44
CA ILE A 69 -0.27 -3.76 2.84
C ILE A 69 -1.74 -3.62 3.20
N VAL A 70 -2.25 -4.60 3.92
CA VAL A 70 -3.65 -4.68 4.29
C VAL A 70 -3.78 -5.09 5.76
N ASP A 71 -4.42 -4.25 6.56
CA ASP A 71 -4.86 -4.66 7.89
C ASP A 71 -6.31 -5.21 7.85
N PRO A 72 -6.61 -6.36 8.47
CA PRO A 72 -7.99 -6.83 8.62
C PRO A 72 -8.91 -5.83 9.32
N ARG A 73 -8.41 -5.06 10.28
CA ARG A 73 -9.18 -4.05 11.03
C ARG A 73 -9.50 -2.82 10.20
N GLU A 74 -8.75 -2.57 9.15
CA GLU A 74 -9.07 -1.55 8.14
C GLU A 74 -10.12 -2.06 7.15
N GLN A 75 -10.33 -3.37 7.04
CA GLN A 75 -11.37 -3.93 6.17
C GLN A 75 -12.72 -3.98 6.85
N GLU A 76 -12.74 -4.42 8.11
CA GLU A 76 -13.95 -4.69 8.86
C GLU A 76 -13.84 -4.07 10.25
N LEU A 77 -14.90 -3.34 10.63
CA LEU A 77 -15.02 -2.80 11.98
C LEU A 77 -15.39 -3.94 12.95
N PRO A 78 -14.63 -4.17 14.03
CA PRO A 78 -15.01 -5.15 15.04
C PRO A 78 -16.20 -4.63 15.85
N ASN A 79 -17.08 -5.52 16.31
CA ASN A 79 -18.20 -5.13 17.19
C ASN A 79 -17.71 -4.95 18.64
N VAL A 80 -17.21 -3.77 18.98
CA VAL A 80 -16.66 -3.45 20.32
C VAL A 80 -17.31 -2.23 20.96
N GLY A 81 -18.42 -1.75 20.40
CA GLY A 81 -19.10 -0.52 20.85
C GLY A 81 -18.42 0.75 20.34
N PHE A 82 -18.35 1.79 21.16
CA PHE A 82 -17.70 3.04 20.77
C PHE A 82 -16.18 2.89 20.69
N ILE A 83 -15.61 3.26 19.55
CA ILE A 83 -14.17 3.40 19.38
C ILE A 83 -13.81 4.83 18.97
N GLU A 84 -12.64 5.25 19.42
CA GLU A 84 -12.02 6.49 18.96
C GLU A 84 -11.01 6.14 17.87
N LEU A 85 -11.24 6.64 16.67
CA LEU A 85 -10.31 6.54 15.54
C LEU A 85 -9.57 7.87 15.39
N ARG A 86 -8.25 7.80 15.31
CA ARG A 86 -7.40 8.96 15.02
C ARG A 86 -6.82 8.79 13.64
N ASP A 87 -7.05 9.76 12.75
CA ASP A 87 -6.37 9.79 11.46
C ASP A 87 -4.88 10.11 11.65
N ALA A 88 -4.02 9.27 11.08
CA ALA A 88 -2.57 9.42 11.19
C ALA A 88 -2.02 10.64 10.42
N GLU A 89 -2.77 11.14 9.43
CA GLU A 89 -2.33 12.26 8.59
C GLU A 89 -2.80 13.62 9.12
N SER A 90 -4.08 13.75 9.48
CA SER A 90 -4.67 15.00 9.97
C SER A 90 -4.67 15.15 11.50
N ASP A 91 -4.50 14.06 12.25
CA ASP A 91 -4.71 14.00 13.71
C ASP A 91 -6.19 14.22 14.13
N GLU A 92 -7.13 14.17 13.18
CA GLU A 92 -8.57 14.24 13.46
C GLU A 92 -9.04 13.00 14.23
N ILE A 93 -9.94 13.24 15.19
CA ILE A 93 -10.50 12.21 16.05
C ILE A 93 -11.98 12.00 15.68
N LEU A 94 -12.31 10.76 15.33
CA LEU A 94 -13.66 10.32 15.02
C LEU A 94 -14.13 9.30 16.07
N LEU A 95 -15.23 9.63 16.76
CA LEU A 95 -15.92 8.67 17.61
C LEU A 95 -16.90 7.86 16.76
N LEU A 96 -16.75 6.54 16.72
CA LEU A 96 -17.52 5.65 15.87
C LEU A 96 -18.21 4.58 16.72
N ASP A 97 -19.53 4.44 16.57
CA ASP A 97 -20.28 3.34 17.17
C ASP A 97 -20.16 2.09 16.29
N THR A 98 -19.28 1.17 16.69
CA THR A 98 -19.10 -0.09 15.99
C THR A 98 -20.14 -1.14 16.36
N ALA A 99 -21.10 -0.87 17.27
CA ALA A 99 -22.19 -1.78 17.57
C ALA A 99 -23.28 -1.77 16.49
N ASP A 100 -23.39 -0.71 15.71
CA ASP A 100 -24.30 -0.63 14.58
C ASP A 100 -23.89 -1.58 13.43
N SER A 101 -24.71 -2.61 13.21
CA SER A 101 -24.51 -3.59 12.14
C SER A 101 -24.59 -2.99 10.73
N LEU A 102 -25.38 -1.93 10.52
CA LEU A 102 -25.51 -1.28 9.22
C LEU A 102 -24.22 -0.53 8.90
N ALA A 103 -23.72 0.27 9.85
CA ALA A 103 -22.44 0.97 9.72
C ALA A 103 -21.27 0.02 9.42
N ARG A 104 -21.16 -1.12 10.15
CA ARG A 104 -20.13 -2.13 9.88
C ARG A 104 -20.23 -2.70 8.46
N ARG A 105 -21.44 -2.98 7.98
CA ARG A 105 -21.69 -3.54 6.65
C ARG A 105 -21.31 -2.55 5.55
N GLU A 106 -21.74 -1.29 5.67
CA GLU A 106 -21.44 -0.23 4.71
C GLU A 106 -19.92 0.05 4.64
N PHE A 107 -19.24 0.08 5.80
CA PHE A 107 -17.78 0.21 5.87
C PHE A 107 -17.06 -0.92 5.12
N GLY A 108 -17.43 -2.17 5.39
CA GLY A 108 -16.85 -3.32 4.70
C GLY A 108 -17.13 -3.32 3.20
N ALA A 109 -18.33 -2.92 2.78
CA ALA A 109 -18.68 -2.79 1.36
C ALA A 109 -17.85 -1.71 0.65
N LEU A 110 -17.68 -0.55 1.29
CA LEU A 110 -16.87 0.55 0.78
C LEU A 110 -15.40 0.14 0.60
N ASN A 111 -14.80 -0.51 1.60
CA ASN A 111 -13.40 -0.95 1.54
C ASN A 111 -13.18 -2.05 0.50
N ASN A 112 -14.12 -3.00 0.40
CA ASN A 112 -14.09 -4.02 -0.65
C ASN A 112 -14.16 -3.39 -2.04
N ARG A 113 -15.01 -2.37 -2.24
CA ARG A 113 -15.10 -1.64 -3.50
C ARG A 113 -13.79 -0.92 -3.83
N ARG A 114 -13.23 -0.16 -2.87
CA ARG A 114 -11.95 0.55 -3.02
C ARG A 114 -10.82 -0.40 -3.44
N ARG A 115 -10.73 -1.57 -2.80
CA ARG A 115 -9.74 -2.60 -3.15
C ARG A 115 -9.93 -3.13 -4.57
N GLN A 116 -11.16 -3.41 -4.97
CA GLN A 116 -11.45 -3.88 -6.33
C GLN A 116 -11.08 -2.82 -7.37
N GLU A 117 -11.38 -1.55 -7.10
CA GLU A 117 -11.02 -0.43 -7.96
C GLU A 117 -9.50 -0.26 -8.07
N GLN A 118 -8.77 -0.36 -6.95
CA GLN A 118 -7.31 -0.33 -6.91
C GLN A 118 -6.68 -1.49 -7.72
N SER A 119 -7.12 -2.73 -7.51
CA SER A 119 -6.57 -3.88 -8.23
C SER A 119 -6.89 -3.82 -9.74
N ARG A 120 -8.07 -3.31 -10.11
CA ARG A 120 -8.41 -3.03 -11.53
C ARG A 120 -7.52 -1.95 -12.10
N LEU A 121 -7.26 -0.88 -11.34
CA LEU A 121 -6.40 0.22 -11.73
C LEU A 121 -4.98 -0.29 -12.01
N PHE A 122 -4.35 -1.03 -11.09
CA PHE A 122 -3.02 -1.61 -11.30
C PHE A 122 -2.97 -2.52 -12.53
N ARG A 123 -3.95 -3.42 -12.68
CA ARG A 123 -4.06 -4.30 -13.85
C ARG A 123 -4.16 -3.52 -15.16
N SER A 124 -4.94 -2.44 -15.19
CA SER A 124 -5.09 -1.57 -16.36
C SER A 124 -3.78 -0.88 -16.78
N MET A 125 -2.85 -0.74 -15.84
CA MET A 125 -1.54 -0.11 -16.05
C MET A 125 -0.41 -1.14 -16.24
N GLY A 126 -0.71 -2.44 -16.22
CA GLY A 126 0.28 -3.51 -16.27
C GLY A 126 1.19 -3.56 -15.04
N VAL A 127 0.72 -3.06 -13.90
CA VAL A 127 1.44 -3.13 -12.63
C VAL A 127 1.09 -4.44 -11.95
N ASP A 128 2.10 -5.19 -11.56
CA ASP A 128 1.92 -6.39 -10.77
C ASP A 128 1.67 -6.03 -9.30
N GLU A 129 0.78 -6.77 -8.64
CA GLU A 129 0.37 -6.53 -7.25
C GLU A 129 0.65 -7.75 -6.36
N ILE A 130 1.29 -7.52 -5.20
CA ILE A 130 1.48 -8.48 -4.12
C ILE A 130 0.67 -7.97 -2.92
N LEU A 131 -0.34 -8.73 -2.50
CA LEU A 131 -1.14 -8.39 -1.33
C LEU A 131 -0.54 -9.05 -0.08
N ILE A 132 -0.27 -8.25 0.95
CA ILE A 132 0.27 -8.69 2.24
C ILE A 132 -0.72 -8.31 3.34
N ASN A 133 -1.17 -9.30 4.11
CA ASN A 133 -2.01 -9.04 5.29
C ASN A 133 -1.13 -8.91 6.53
N THR A 134 -1.39 -7.93 7.38
CA THR A 134 -0.65 -7.71 8.64
C THR A 134 -0.81 -8.86 9.65
N ASN A 135 -1.88 -9.66 9.52
CA ASN A 135 -2.18 -10.80 10.39
C ASN A 135 -1.70 -12.17 9.88
N ARG A 136 -0.96 -12.23 8.76
CA ARG A 136 -0.48 -13.49 8.15
C ARG A 136 1.01 -13.46 7.87
N HIS A 137 1.59 -14.61 7.53
CA HIS A 137 2.96 -14.69 7.06
C HIS A 137 3.14 -13.89 5.76
N HIS A 138 3.96 -12.83 5.81
CA HIS A 138 4.22 -11.92 4.70
C HIS A 138 5.25 -12.46 3.69
N VAL A 139 6.06 -13.46 4.08
CA VAL A 139 7.12 -14.03 3.23
C VAL A 139 6.52 -14.88 2.10
N GLU A 140 5.50 -15.70 2.39
CA GLU A 140 4.92 -16.63 1.43
C GLU A 140 4.33 -15.93 0.19
N PRO A 141 3.52 -14.86 0.30
CA PRO A 141 3.01 -14.11 -0.85
C PRO A 141 4.12 -13.59 -1.77
N ILE A 142 5.20 -13.07 -1.17
CA ILE A 142 6.35 -12.52 -1.91
C ILE A 142 7.07 -13.64 -2.68
N VAL A 143 7.40 -14.75 -2.01
CA VAL A 143 8.07 -15.89 -2.64
C VAL A 143 7.22 -16.48 -3.77
N ARG A 144 5.92 -16.66 -3.53
CA ARG A 144 4.98 -17.17 -4.53
C ARG A 144 4.93 -16.26 -5.75
N PHE A 145 4.89 -14.94 -5.55
CA PHE A 145 4.89 -13.97 -6.63
C PHE A 145 6.11 -14.11 -7.54
N PHE A 146 7.32 -14.14 -6.97
CA PHE A 146 8.55 -14.27 -7.77
C PHE A 146 8.66 -15.60 -8.50
N ARG A 147 8.20 -16.72 -7.91
CA ARG A 147 8.13 -18.01 -8.60
C ARG A 147 7.19 -18.00 -9.80
N ILE A 148 6.07 -17.29 -9.73
CA ILE A 148 5.15 -17.15 -10.86
C ILE A 148 5.79 -16.29 -11.95
N ARG A 149 6.48 -15.22 -11.55
CA ARG A 149 7.14 -14.28 -12.45
C ARG A 149 8.31 -14.92 -13.20
N GLU A 150 9.10 -15.75 -12.53
CA GLU A 150 10.18 -16.57 -13.12
C GLU A 150 9.67 -17.50 -14.23
N LYS A 151 8.40 -17.93 -14.19
CA LYS A 151 7.83 -18.76 -15.26
C LYS A 151 7.33 -17.96 -16.47
N ARG A 152 7.19 -16.65 -16.34
CA ARG A 152 6.69 -15.75 -17.40
C ARG A 152 7.81 -15.09 -18.20
N TYR A 153 9.04 -15.12 -17.70
CA TYR A 153 10.25 -14.51 -18.26
C TYR A 153 11.37 -15.54 -18.36
#